data_AF-A0A7W1GXY3-F1
#
_entry.id   AF-A0A7W1GXY3-F1
#
_cell.length_a   1.000
_cell.length_b   1.000
_cell.length_c   1.000
_cell.angle_alpha   90.00
_cell.angle_beta   90.00
_cell.angle_gamma   90.00
#
_symmetry.space_group_name_H-M   'P 1'
#
loop_
_entity.id
_entity.type
_entity.pdbx_description
1 polymer ?
#
loop_
_entity_poly.entity_id
_entity_poly.type
_entity_poly.pdbx_seq_one_letter_code
_entity_poly.pdbx_strand_id
1 'polypeptide(L)'
;PSTGRITYLRLPGGPGVRWDGGIGIGSEIGLNYDPLLAKLIVWAPTRDAAISRMHRALLELTIEGVETSRDFHLRVMENAEFRRGDIDIQWLERRLASLTSVVPPPEGMRAAAIAAVLLADRNREGRRVPATHTPGLAASDAWQMTARREGLRGGCPP
;
A
#
# COMPACT_ATOMS: atom_id res chain seq x y z
N PRO A 1 -12.71 7.69 9.62
CA PRO A 1 -13.56 6.70 10.34
C PRO A 1 -13.71 5.48 9.43
N SER A 2 -13.72 4.27 9.99
CA SER A 2 -13.86 3.02 9.24
C SER A 2 -15.07 2.26 9.75
N THR A 3 -15.94 1.84 8.84
CA THR A 3 -17.02 0.90 9.12
C THR A 3 -16.64 -0.49 8.65
N GLY A 4 -17.35 -1.50 9.14
CA GLY A 4 -17.10 -2.88 8.73
C GLY A 4 -17.39 -3.85 9.85
N ARG A 5 -16.96 -5.09 9.64
CA ARG A 5 -17.11 -6.17 10.62
C ARG A 5 -15.74 -6.63 11.05
N ILE A 6 -15.55 -6.82 12.35
CA ILE A 6 -14.30 -7.33 12.90
C ILE A 6 -14.17 -8.80 12.50
N THR A 7 -13.19 -9.10 11.64
CA THR A 7 -12.94 -10.47 11.13
C THR A 7 -11.96 -11.23 12.02
N TYR A 8 -11.06 -10.51 12.68
CA TYR A 8 -10.09 -11.08 13.61
C TYR A 8 -9.81 -10.10 14.75
N LEU A 9 -9.66 -10.64 15.96
CA LEU A 9 -9.35 -9.88 17.16
C LEU A 9 -8.41 -10.68 18.06
N ARG A 10 -7.20 -10.17 18.25
CA ARG A 10 -6.25 -10.64 19.25
C ARG A 10 -6.00 -9.53 20.25
N LEU A 11 -6.43 -9.74 21.49
CA LEU A 11 -6.23 -8.78 22.57
C LEU A 11 -4.85 -8.94 23.20
N PRO A 12 -4.18 -7.83 23.58
CA PRO A 12 -2.93 -7.88 24.31
C PRO A 12 -3.15 -8.28 25.77
N GLY A 13 -2.09 -8.76 26.42
CA GLY A 13 -2.17 -9.21 27.81
C GLY A 13 -0.91 -8.97 28.62
N GLY A 14 -0.90 -9.59 29.80
CA GLY A 14 0.21 -9.54 30.74
C GLY A 14 0.08 -8.47 31.84
N PRO A 15 1.05 -8.42 32.77
CA PRO A 15 0.97 -7.56 33.95
C PRO A 15 0.85 -6.08 33.59
N GLY A 16 -0.11 -5.39 34.21
CA GLY A 16 -0.32 -3.96 34.03
C GLY A 16 -0.87 -3.57 32.66
N VAL A 17 -1.48 -4.50 31.91
CA VAL A 17 -2.22 -4.23 30.67
C VAL A 17 -3.69 -4.55 30.88
N ARG A 18 -4.58 -3.62 30.52
CA ARG A 18 -6.03 -3.75 30.61
C ARG A 18 -6.68 -3.34 29.30
N TRP A 19 -7.65 -4.14 28.86
CA TRP A 19 -8.50 -3.87 27.71
C TRP A 19 -9.92 -3.59 28.17
N ASP A 20 -10.43 -2.41 27.86
CA ASP A 20 -11.82 -2.03 28.07
C ASP A 20 -12.50 -1.80 26.71
N GLY A 21 -13.10 -2.84 26.15
CA GLY A 21 -13.83 -2.77 24.88
C GLY A 21 -15.03 -3.71 24.88
N GLY A 22 -16.12 -3.28 24.25
CA GLY A 22 -17.35 -4.07 24.07
C GLY A 22 -17.41 -4.83 22.74
N ILE A 23 -16.28 -4.91 22.03
CA ILE A 23 -16.17 -5.49 20.68
C ILE A 23 -15.58 -6.90 20.71
N GLY A 24 -16.02 -7.74 19.77
CA GLY A 24 -15.54 -9.10 19.57
C GLY A 24 -15.44 -9.47 18.10
N ILE A 25 -14.98 -10.68 17.81
CA ILE A 25 -15.01 -11.22 16.44
C ILE A 25 -16.48 -11.30 15.99
N GLY A 26 -16.76 -10.77 14.80
CA GLY A 26 -18.11 -10.68 14.25
C GLY A 26 -18.88 -9.40 14.61
N SER A 27 -18.35 -8.54 15.50
CA SER A 27 -18.99 -7.25 15.81
C SER A 27 -19.02 -6.34 14.57
N GLU A 28 -20.18 -5.72 14.34
CA GLU A 28 -20.38 -4.72 13.28
C GLU A 28 -20.17 -3.30 13.81
N ILE A 29 -19.33 -2.55 13.11
CA ILE A 29 -19.03 -1.14 13.38
C ILE A 29 -19.77 -0.30 12.36
N GLY A 30 -20.87 0.31 12.80
CA GLY A 30 -21.72 1.19 12.00
C GLY A 30 -21.36 2.67 12.13
N LEU A 31 -22.10 3.52 11.41
CA LEU A 31 -21.95 4.99 11.47
C LEU A 31 -22.78 5.65 12.58
N ASN A 32 -23.62 4.88 13.26
CA ASN A 32 -24.64 5.41 14.17
C ASN A 32 -24.07 5.83 15.54
N TYR A 33 -22.81 5.48 15.82
CA TYR A 33 -22.14 5.73 17.09
C TYR A 33 -20.71 6.21 16.89
N ASP A 34 -20.07 6.63 17.98
CA ASP A 34 -18.66 7.02 18.01
C ASP A 34 -17.76 5.87 17.49
N PRO A 35 -16.76 6.14 16.62
CA PRO A 35 -15.78 5.15 16.17
C PRO A 35 -14.86 4.55 17.25
N LEU A 36 -15.03 4.90 18.53
CA LEU A 36 -14.24 4.33 19.62
C LEU A 36 -14.54 2.83 19.81
N LEU A 37 -13.58 1.98 19.40
CA LEU A 37 -13.68 0.53 19.55
C LEU A 37 -13.45 0.05 20.99
N ALA A 38 -12.40 0.58 21.65
CA ALA A 38 -11.96 0.17 22.98
C ALA A 38 -10.93 1.14 23.56
N LYS A 39 -10.62 0.97 24.85
CA LYS A 39 -9.49 1.61 25.54
C LYS A 39 -8.45 0.56 25.91
N LEU A 40 -7.21 0.75 25.45
CA LEU A 40 -6.05 -0.01 25.90
C LEU A 40 -5.33 0.81 26.97
N ILE A 41 -5.27 0.27 28.18
CA ILE A 41 -4.77 0.97 29.36
C ILE A 41 -3.56 0.22 29.89
N VAL A 42 -2.48 0.95 30.18
CA VAL A 42 -1.24 0.38 30.68
C VAL A 42 -0.78 1.11 31.93
N TRP A 43 -0.27 0.35 32.90
CA TRP A 43 0.35 0.86 34.11
C TRP A 43 1.79 0.34 34.29
N ALA A 44 2.64 1.17 34.89
CA ALA A 44 3.98 0.83 35.34
C ALA A 44 4.45 1.80 36.43
N PRO A 45 5.48 1.44 37.22
CA PRO A 45 6.06 2.36 38.20
C PRO A 45 6.73 3.60 37.60
N THR A 46 7.22 3.53 36.35
CA THR A 46 7.86 4.65 35.66
C THR A 46 7.21 4.90 34.31
N ARG A 47 7.29 6.15 33.83
CA ARG A 47 6.77 6.54 32.52
C ARG A 47 7.40 5.75 31.38
N ASP A 48 8.71 5.55 31.42
CA ASP A 48 9.44 4.78 30.40
C ASP A 48 9.01 3.32 30.37
N ALA A 49 8.77 2.71 31.53
CA ALA A 49 8.25 1.36 31.62
C ALA A 49 6.80 1.28 31.12
N ALA A 50 5.97 2.30 31.38
CA ALA A 50 4.61 2.36 30.88
C ALA A 50 4.57 2.49 29.35
N ILE A 51 5.41 3.36 28.77
CA ILE A 51 5.55 3.52 27.32
C ILE A 51 6.03 2.22 26.68
N SER A 52 7.06 1.58 27.25
CA SER A 52 7.59 0.32 26.72
C SER A 52 6.55 -0.80 26.79
N ARG A 53 5.77 -0.86 27.88
CA ARG A 53 4.67 -1.82 28.01
C ARG A 53 3.51 -1.53 27.06
N MET A 54 3.17 -0.26 26.84
CA MET A 54 2.15 0.16 25.85
C MET A 54 2.58 -0.20 24.44
N HIS A 55 3.84 0.05 24.07
CA HIS A 55 4.39 -0.32 22.78
C HIS A 55 4.29 -1.84 22.53
N ARG A 56 4.71 -2.67 23.49
CA ARG A 56 4.53 -4.13 23.43
C ARG A 56 3.06 -4.52 23.28
N ALA A 57 2.17 -3.95 24.09
CA ALA A 57 0.74 -4.27 24.04
C ALA A 57 0.13 -3.90 22.68
N LEU A 58 0.53 -2.77 22.08
CA LEU A 58 0.10 -2.39 20.74
C LEU A 58 0.63 -3.33 19.65
N LEU A 59 1.85 -3.87 19.79
CA LEU A 59 2.39 -4.88 18.86
C LEU A 59 1.63 -6.22 18.93
N GLU A 60 1.17 -6.61 20.12
CA GLU A 60 0.36 -7.82 20.33
C GLU A 60 -1.08 -7.66 19.83
N LEU A 61 -1.64 -6.45 19.96
CA LEU A 61 -3.00 -6.13 19.55
C LEU A 61 -3.13 -6.28 18.03
N THR A 62 -4.06 -7.14 17.59
CA THR A 62 -4.41 -7.29 16.18
C THR A 62 -5.91 -7.14 16.03
N ILE A 63 -6.35 -6.25 15.15
CA ILE A 63 -7.75 -6.02 14.79
C ILE A 63 -7.80 -6.00 13.27
N GLU A 64 -8.60 -6.87 12.67
CA GLU A 64 -8.79 -6.93 11.22
C GLU A 64 -10.26 -6.71 10.84
N GLY A 65 -10.48 -6.29 9.60
CA GLY A 65 -11.80 -6.02 9.03
C GLY A 65 -12.26 -4.55 9.16
N VAL A 66 -11.56 -3.75 9.96
CA VAL A 66 -11.74 -2.30 10.07
C VAL A 66 -10.38 -1.61 10.23
N GLU A 67 -10.22 -0.41 9.69
CA GLU A 67 -9.02 0.40 9.94
C GLU A 67 -9.01 0.91 11.39
N THR A 68 -7.84 0.92 12.01
CA THR A 68 -7.68 1.35 13.41
C THR A 68 -6.55 2.34 13.56
N SER A 69 -6.56 3.10 14.66
CA SER A 69 -5.48 4.02 15.02
C SER A 69 -4.27 3.32 15.66
N ARG A 70 -4.19 1.98 15.65
CA ARG A 70 -3.12 1.22 16.32
C ARG A 70 -1.72 1.65 15.88
N ASP A 71 -1.50 1.70 14.56
CA ASP A 71 -0.18 1.99 14.00
C ASP A 71 0.26 3.44 14.24
N PHE A 72 -0.72 4.37 14.30
CA PHE A 72 -0.46 5.73 14.74
C PHE A 72 0.03 5.76 16.20
N HIS A 73 -0.62 5.04 17.10
CA HIS A 73 -0.20 4.98 18.51
C HIS A 73 1.17 4.31 18.67
N LEU A 74 1.50 3.29 17.87
CA LEU A 74 2.85 2.69 17.86
C LEU A 74 3.93 3.74 17.57
N ARG A 75 3.72 4.55 16.53
CA ARG A 75 4.65 5.63 16.15
C ARG A 75 4.74 6.73 17.22
N VAL A 76 3.64 7.03 17.91
CA VAL A 76 3.66 7.94 19.08
C VAL A 76 4.55 7.37 20.19
N MET A 77 4.45 6.08 20.51
CA MET A 77 5.29 5.45 21.54
C MET A 77 6.78 5.41 21.16
N GLU A 78 7.09 5.45 19.86
CA GLU A 78 8.45 5.49 19.32
C GLU A 78 9.02 6.92 19.23
N ASN A 79 8.17 7.94 19.26
CA ASN A 79 8.60 9.33 19.09
C ASN A 79 9.39 9.85 20.31
N ALA A 80 10.57 10.42 20.05
CA ALA A 80 11.47 10.88 21.11
C ALA A 80 10.92 12.04 21.97
N GLU A 81 10.18 12.99 21.39
CA GLU A 81 9.56 14.10 22.12
C GLU A 81 8.47 13.57 23.05
N PHE A 82 7.62 12.67 22.53
CA PHE A 82 6.62 11.99 23.34
C PHE A 82 7.27 11.20 24.48
N ARG A 83 8.37 10.49 24.23
CA ARG A 83 9.10 9.73 25.27
C ARG A 83 9.77 10.61 26.33
N ARG A 84 10.22 11.82 25.99
CA ARG A 84 10.74 12.78 26.98
C ARG A 84 9.65 13.56 27.72
N GLY A 85 8.45 13.62 27.15
CA GLY A 85 7.35 14.43 27.69
C GLY A 85 7.36 15.88 27.22
N ASP A 86 8.17 16.19 26.20
CA ASP A 86 8.28 17.53 25.58
C ASP A 86 7.10 17.77 24.62
N ILE A 87 5.88 17.79 25.15
CA ILE A 87 4.65 17.92 24.37
C ILE A 87 3.78 19.06 24.90
N ASP A 88 3.09 19.73 23.98
CA ASP A 88 2.07 20.72 24.27
C ASP A 88 0.77 20.37 23.53
N ILE A 89 -0.28 21.17 23.74
CA ILE A 89 -1.60 20.93 23.14
C ILE A 89 -1.61 21.02 21.61
N GLN A 90 -0.57 21.57 20.98
CA GLN A 90 -0.42 21.72 19.52
C GLN A 90 0.60 20.73 18.93
N TRP A 91 1.21 19.88 19.77
CA TRP A 91 2.28 18.97 19.36
C TRP A 91 1.79 17.97 18.31
N LEU A 92 0.56 17.47 18.47
CA LEU A 92 -0.01 16.50 17.55
C LEU A 92 -0.18 17.12 16.16
N GLU A 93 -0.70 18.33 16.05
CA GLU A 93 -0.91 19.06 14.80
C GLU A 93 0.41 19.25 14.04
N ARG A 94 1.50 19.57 14.76
CA ARG A 94 2.84 19.71 14.18
C ARG A 94 3.42 18.37 13.72
N ARG A 95 3.12 17.27 14.41
CA ARG A 95 3.70 15.94 14.13
C ARG A 95 2.82 15.01 13.31
N LEU A 96 1.55 15.35 13.10
CA LEU A 96 0.54 14.45 12.52
C LEU A 96 1.00 13.87 11.18
N ALA A 97 1.49 14.71 10.28
CA ALA A 97 1.96 14.28 8.95
C ALA A 97 3.09 13.22 9.05
N SER A 98 4.02 13.39 9.98
CA SER A 98 5.09 12.42 10.21
C SER A 98 4.57 11.12 10.82
N LEU A 99 3.61 11.21 11.76
CA LEU A 99 3.05 10.07 12.47
C LEU A 99 2.05 9.26 11.64
N THR A 100 1.46 9.83 10.59
CA THR A 100 0.52 9.11 9.70
C THR A 100 1.16 8.66 8.40
N SER A 101 2.34 9.18 8.04
CA SER A 101 3.04 8.79 6.81
C SER A 101 3.18 7.27 6.68
N VAL A 102 2.63 6.70 5.62
CA VAL A 102 2.75 5.26 5.36
C VAL A 102 4.08 5.06 4.64
N VAL A 103 5.09 4.57 5.37
CA VAL A 103 6.29 4.05 4.74
C VAL A 103 6.02 2.58 4.42
N PRO A 104 5.90 2.19 3.13
CA PRO A 104 5.70 0.80 2.77
C PRO A 104 6.90 -0.01 3.28
N PRO A 105 6.67 -1.17 3.93
CA PRO A 105 7.76 -2.00 4.40
C PRO A 105 8.65 -2.41 3.21
N PRO A 106 9.98 -2.52 3.40
CA PRO A 106 10.91 -2.83 2.33
C PRO A 106 10.55 -4.13 1.59
N GLU A 107 10.01 -5.11 2.31
CA GLU A 107 9.53 -6.38 1.76
C GLU A 107 8.29 -6.20 0.89
N GLY A 108 7.35 -5.34 1.29
CA GLY A 108 6.20 -4.97 0.46
C GLY A 108 6.63 -4.26 -0.82
N MET A 109 7.66 -3.41 -0.73
CA MET A 109 8.26 -2.77 -1.90
C MET A 109 8.96 -3.79 -2.83
N ARG A 110 9.67 -4.77 -2.27
CA ARG A 110 10.28 -5.88 -3.04
C ARG A 110 9.22 -6.75 -3.70
N ALA A 111 8.18 -7.16 -2.97
CA ALA A 111 7.09 -7.98 -3.50
C ALA A 111 6.32 -7.23 -4.61
N ALA A 112 6.03 -5.94 -4.42
CA ALA A 112 5.42 -5.09 -5.42
C ALA A 112 6.32 -4.92 -6.66
N ALA A 113 7.63 -4.74 -6.48
CA ALA A 113 8.58 -4.66 -7.59
C ALA A 113 8.64 -5.97 -8.39
N ILE A 114 8.69 -7.12 -7.71
CA ILE A 114 8.64 -8.45 -8.35
C ILE A 114 7.32 -8.62 -9.12
N ALA A 115 6.19 -8.32 -8.48
CA ALA A 115 4.87 -8.41 -9.13
C ALA A 115 4.78 -7.51 -10.37
N ALA A 116 5.30 -6.27 -10.29
CA ALA A 116 5.32 -5.33 -11.41
C ALA A 116 6.16 -5.84 -12.58
N VAL A 117 7.34 -6.42 -12.31
CA VAL A 117 8.18 -7.05 -13.35
C VAL A 117 7.46 -8.20 -14.02
N LEU A 118 6.87 -9.13 -13.24
CA LEU A 118 6.11 -10.26 -13.79
C LEU A 118 4.92 -9.80 -14.65
N LEU A 119 4.23 -8.74 -14.23
CA LEU A 119 3.10 -8.18 -14.98
C LEU A 119 3.57 -7.52 -16.29
N ALA A 120 4.71 -6.82 -16.25
CA ALA A 120 5.31 -6.20 -17.43
C ALA A 120 5.77 -7.23 -18.46
N ASP A 121 6.36 -8.36 -18.01
CA ASP A 121 6.76 -9.45 -18.90
C ASP A 121 5.54 -10.13 -19.54
N ARG A 122 4.49 -10.43 -18.77
CA ARG A 122 3.22 -10.95 -19.34
C ARG A 122 2.61 -10.01 -20.37
N ASN A 123 2.65 -8.71 -20.11
CA ASN A 123 2.16 -7.70 -21.05
C ASN A 123 3.01 -7.63 -22.34
N ARG A 124 4.34 -7.86 -22.26
CA ARG A 124 5.20 -7.94 -23.45
C ARG A 124 4.92 -9.18 -24.28
N GLU A 125 4.68 -10.32 -23.63
CA GLU A 125 4.32 -11.57 -24.32
C GLU A 125 2.97 -11.44 -25.03
N GLY A 126 1.98 -10.81 -24.39
CA GLY A 126 0.69 -10.50 -25.00
C GLY A 126 0.77 -9.42 -26.09
N ARG A 127 1.76 -8.51 -26.01
CA ARG A 127 2.06 -7.48 -27.02
C ARG A 127 3.17 -7.92 -27.97
N ARG A 128 3.29 -9.22 -28.26
CA ARG A 128 3.99 -9.67 -29.47
C ARG A 128 3.24 -9.10 -30.66
N VAL A 129 3.78 -8.02 -31.23
CA VAL A 129 3.38 -7.55 -32.56
C VAL A 129 3.48 -8.79 -33.46
N PRO A 130 2.40 -9.22 -34.14
CA PRO A 130 2.50 -10.33 -35.06
C PRO A 130 3.64 -10.00 -36.00
N ALA A 131 4.65 -10.87 -36.06
CA ALA A 131 5.69 -10.73 -37.06
C ALA A 131 4.97 -10.62 -38.39
N THR A 132 5.04 -9.43 -39.01
CA THR A 132 4.51 -9.25 -40.35
C THR A 132 5.34 -10.22 -41.18
N HIS A 133 4.75 -11.37 -41.48
CA HIS A 133 5.37 -12.34 -42.35
C HIS A 133 5.35 -11.65 -43.70
N THR A 134 6.44 -10.95 -44.05
CA THR A 134 6.68 -10.55 -45.43
C THR A 134 6.77 -11.86 -46.18
N PRO A 135 5.79 -12.23 -47.02
CA PRO A 135 5.92 -13.43 -47.81
C PRO A 135 7.19 -13.24 -48.63
N GLY A 136 8.08 -14.23 -48.57
CA GLY A 136 9.29 -14.24 -49.37
C GLY A 136 8.94 -13.92 -50.82
N LEU A 137 9.77 -13.06 -51.41
CA LEU A 137 9.69 -12.62 -52.79
C LEU A 137 9.41 -13.80 -53.75
N ALA A 138 8.15 -13.94 -54.13
CA ALA A 138 7.72 -14.65 -55.33
C ALA A 138 6.39 -14.07 -55.82
N ALA A 139 6.28 -12.75 -55.86
CA ALA A 139 5.33 -12.06 -56.71
C ALA A 139 5.97 -10.73 -57.09
N SER A 140 6.20 -10.54 -58.39
CA SER A 140 6.63 -9.26 -58.95
C SER A 140 5.65 -8.18 -58.48
N ASP A 141 6.14 -7.31 -57.59
CA ASP A 141 5.37 -6.17 -57.10
C ASP A 141 4.88 -5.35 -58.29
N ALA A 142 3.56 -5.19 -58.39
CA ALA A 142 2.91 -4.44 -59.46
C ALA A 142 3.52 -3.03 -59.60
N TRP A 143 3.98 -2.43 -58.50
CA TRP A 143 4.65 -1.14 -58.47
C TRP A 143 6.05 -1.15 -59.12
N GLN A 144 6.83 -2.23 -59.00
CA GLN A 144 8.10 -2.37 -59.70
C GLN A 144 7.90 -2.53 -61.23
N MET A 145 6.82 -3.20 -61.63
CA MET A 145 6.45 -3.35 -63.04
C MET A 145 5.92 -2.04 -63.65
N THR A 146 5.18 -1.23 -62.88
CA THR A 146 4.73 0.11 -63.30
C THR A 146 5.90 1.07 -63.45
N ALA A 147 6.85 1.09 -62.51
CA ALA A 147 8.05 1.93 -62.59
C ALA A 147 8.93 1.61 -63.81
N ARG A 148 9.06 0.32 -64.19
CA ARG A 148 9.73 -0.06 -65.45
C ARG A 148 8.99 0.40 -66.70
N ARG A 149 7.65 0.38 -66.67
CA ARG A 149 6.81 0.85 -67.79
C ARG A 149 6.84 2.37 -67.96
N GLU A 150 6.94 3.13 -66.86
CA GLU A 150 7.06 4.58 -66.89
C GLU A 150 8.46 5.04 -67.30
N GLY A 151 9.52 4.33 -66.89
CA GLY A 151 10.90 4.62 -67.32
C GLY A 151 11.15 4.42 -68.83
N LEU A 152 10.31 3.62 -69.51
CA LEU A 152 10.37 3.40 -70.96
C LEU A 152 9.54 4.42 -71.78
N ARG A 153 8.86 5.38 -71.13
CA ARG A 153 8.07 6.43 -71.81
C ARG A 153 8.68 7.82 -71.74
N GLY A 154 9.90 7.98 -71.22
CA GLY A 154 10.62 9.25 -71.12
C GLY A 154 11.75 9.42 -72.12
N GLY A 155 11.43 9.82 -73.35
CA GLY A 155 12.38 10.29 -74.40
C GLY A 155 11.70 10.17 -75.76
N CYS A 156 11.36 11.22 -76.51
CA CYS A 156 12.10 12.46 -76.81
C CYS A 156 11.11 13.61 -77.10
N PRO A 157 11.34 14.86 -76.64
CA PRO A 157 10.66 16.03 -77.19
C PRO A 157 11.37 16.50 -78.48
N PRO A 158 10.71 17.29 -79.36
CA PRO A 158 11.39 18.06 -80.40
C PRO A 158 12.20 19.23 -79.82
#